data_AF-A0A8J6YI10-F1
#
_entry.id   AF-A0A8J6YI10-F1
#
_cell.length_a   1.000
_cell.length_b   1.000
_cell.length_c   1.000
_cell.angle_alpha   90.00
_cell.angle_beta   90.00
_cell.angle_gamma   90.00
#
_symmetry.space_group_name_H-M   'P 1'
#
loop_
_entity.id
_entity.type
_entity.pdbx_description
1 polymer ?
#
loop_
_entity_poly.entity_id
_entity_poly.type
_entity_poly.pdbx_seq_one_letter_code
_entity_poly.pdbx_strand_id
1 'polypeptide(L)'
;QGSVLPALVLGIFAAKFQQFLKTFIPDMIDLIVTPFLTLTVSMALGFLVVGPIMHGLESLVFGAVQSFLTIPIIGGLIIGGLQQVIVIFGVHHVFSALEIYLLSTQGSDPFNAIITCATIAQGGAALAVSLKTQDPRKRALYISSTVPAFLGITEPAIFGINLRLMKPFMFGCVGGAAGGAVSSFLGLAGTGMGITVLPGMLLYMNGQIVQYIIVNLIAFAVGFALTYVLFKHDE
;
A
#
# COMPACT_ATOMS: atom_id res chain seq x y z
N GLN A 1 -5.77 3.40 -14.35
CA GLN A 1 -6.13 3.74 -12.97
C GLN A 1 -4.84 4.12 -12.27
N GLY A 2 -4.44 5.38 -12.44
CA GLY A 2 -3.11 5.87 -12.03
C GLY A 2 -3.07 6.26 -10.56
N SER A 3 -1.84 6.37 -10.05
CA SER A 3 -1.50 6.85 -8.71
C SER A 3 -2.36 8.03 -8.23
N VAL A 4 -2.56 8.14 -6.91
CA VAL A 4 -3.33 9.22 -6.26
C VAL A 4 -2.71 10.60 -6.55
N LEU A 5 -1.39 10.65 -6.73
CA LEU A 5 -0.65 11.90 -6.98
C LEU A 5 -1.04 12.61 -8.29
N PRO A 6 -1.05 11.96 -9.48
CA PRO A 6 -1.53 12.58 -10.72
C PRO A 6 -2.95 13.14 -10.60
N ALA A 7 -3.86 12.39 -9.97
CA ALA A 7 -5.23 12.83 -9.77
C ALA A 7 -5.32 14.06 -8.86
N LEU A 8 -4.52 14.12 -7.79
CA LEU A 8 -4.44 15.28 -6.91
C LEU A 8 -3.92 16.53 -7.62
N VAL A 9 -2.81 16.40 -8.36
CA VAL A 9 -2.20 17.51 -9.11
C VAL A 9 -3.16 18.03 -10.17
N LEU A 10 -3.80 17.11 -10.93
CA LEU A 10 -4.79 17.47 -11.93
C LEU A 10 -6.04 18.08 -11.32
N GLY A 11 -6.48 17.61 -10.15
CA GLY A 11 -7.62 18.18 -9.44
C GLY A 11 -7.36 19.62 -8.98
N ILE A 12 -6.17 19.89 -8.43
CA ILE A 12 -5.78 21.26 -8.03
C ILE A 12 -5.70 22.17 -9.25
N PHE A 13 -5.10 21.70 -10.35
CA PHE A 13 -5.06 22.45 -11.60
C PHE A 13 -6.46 22.74 -12.14
N ALA A 14 -7.31 21.70 -12.25
CA ALA A 14 -8.66 21.82 -12.76
C ALA A 14 -9.49 22.80 -11.93
N ALA A 15 -9.40 22.75 -10.60
CA ALA A 15 -10.10 23.67 -9.71
C ALA A 15 -9.67 25.13 -9.93
N LYS A 16 -8.36 25.40 -10.03
CA LYS A 16 -7.83 26.75 -10.29
C LYS A 16 -8.18 27.24 -11.69
N PHE A 17 -8.07 26.37 -12.69
CA PHE A 17 -8.38 26.70 -14.08
C PHE A 17 -9.87 26.98 -14.28
N GLN A 18 -10.74 26.24 -13.60
CA GLN A 18 -12.17 26.50 -13.59
C GLN A 18 -12.50 27.89 -13.00
N GLN A 19 -11.86 28.26 -11.88
CA GLN A 19 -12.03 29.59 -11.28
C GLN A 19 -11.57 30.71 -12.22
N PHE A 20 -10.46 30.49 -12.93
CA PHE A 20 -9.96 31.42 -13.94
C PHE A 20 -10.92 31.57 -15.13
N LEU A 21 -11.50 30.48 -15.62
CA LEU A 21 -12.47 30.53 -16.72
C LEU A 21 -13.73 31.35 -16.34
N LYS A 22 -14.18 31.25 -15.09
CA LYS A 22 -15.31 32.03 -14.57
C LYS A 22 -15.08 33.55 -14.53
N THR A 23 -13.83 34.03 -14.60
CA THR A 23 -13.59 35.49 -14.63
C THR A 23 -13.78 36.09 -16.02
N PHE A 24 -13.87 35.27 -17.07
CA PHE A 24 -13.98 35.74 -18.46
C PHE A 24 -15.20 35.18 -19.21
N ILE A 25 -15.79 34.08 -18.76
CA ILE A 25 -16.95 33.46 -19.40
C ILE A 25 -18.25 34.09 -18.87
N PRO A 26 -19.16 34.58 -19.73
CA PRO A 26 -20.46 35.10 -19.32
C PRO A 26 -21.38 34.05 -18.68
N ASP A 27 -22.18 34.46 -17.69
CA ASP A 27 -23.08 33.57 -16.93
C ASP A 27 -24.04 32.74 -17.80
N MET A 28 -24.49 33.30 -18.94
CA MET A 28 -25.42 32.62 -19.86
C MET A 28 -24.86 31.29 -20.41
N ILE A 29 -23.53 31.17 -20.51
CA ILE A 29 -22.87 29.99 -21.09
C ILE A 29 -21.93 29.27 -20.11
N ASP A 30 -21.76 29.78 -18.88
CA ASP A 30 -20.87 29.23 -17.84
C ASP A 30 -21.15 27.75 -17.57
N LEU A 31 -22.44 27.37 -17.48
CA LEU A 31 -22.85 25.99 -17.17
C LEU A 31 -22.37 24.96 -18.21
N ILE A 32 -22.08 25.39 -19.43
CA ILE A 32 -21.66 24.51 -20.54
C ILE A 32 -20.17 24.67 -20.80
N VAL A 33 -19.70 25.90 -21.05
CA VAL A 33 -18.35 26.15 -21.57
C VAL A 33 -17.29 25.96 -20.50
N THR A 34 -17.55 26.40 -19.27
CA THR A 34 -16.56 26.33 -18.19
C THR A 34 -16.22 24.88 -17.82
N PRO A 35 -17.18 23.98 -17.54
CA PRO A 35 -16.88 22.56 -17.28
C PRO A 35 -16.21 21.88 -18.48
N PHE A 36 -16.68 22.14 -19.71
CA PHE A 36 -16.14 21.52 -20.91
C PHE A 36 -14.66 21.86 -21.13
N LEU A 37 -14.31 23.15 -21.08
CA LEU A 37 -12.92 23.60 -21.22
C LEU A 37 -12.06 23.13 -20.06
N THR A 38 -12.59 23.18 -18.84
CA THR A 38 -11.88 22.71 -17.64
C THR A 38 -11.47 21.26 -17.79
N LEU A 39 -12.41 20.39 -18.13
CA LEU A 39 -12.14 18.96 -18.30
C LEU A 39 -11.23 18.70 -19.49
N THR A 40 -11.49 19.32 -20.65
CA THR A 40 -10.71 19.08 -21.88
C THR A 40 -9.24 19.47 -21.68
N VAL A 41 -8.98 20.66 -21.16
CA VAL A 41 -7.60 21.13 -20.93
C VAL A 41 -6.93 20.31 -19.84
N SER A 42 -7.64 20.00 -18.74
CA SER A 42 -7.08 19.17 -17.67
C SER A 42 -6.76 17.75 -18.15
N MET A 43 -7.61 17.15 -18.97
CA MET A 43 -7.33 15.84 -19.59
C MET A 43 -6.12 15.91 -20.53
N ALA A 44 -6.03 16.93 -21.39
CA ALA A 44 -4.89 17.11 -22.28
C ALA A 44 -3.57 17.28 -21.49
N LEU A 45 -3.58 18.11 -20.44
CA LEU A 45 -2.44 18.26 -19.52
C LEU A 45 -2.10 16.94 -18.81
N GLY A 46 -3.14 16.21 -18.39
CA GLY A 46 -3.03 14.90 -17.77
C GLY A 46 -2.31 13.90 -18.65
N PHE A 47 -2.67 13.82 -19.93
CA PHE A 47 -2.06 12.89 -20.86
C PHE A 47 -0.71 13.34 -21.39
N LEU A 48 -0.52 14.63 -21.70
CA LEU A 48 0.67 15.11 -22.39
C LEU A 48 1.82 15.49 -21.45
N VAL A 49 1.52 15.88 -20.21
CA VAL A 49 2.52 16.36 -19.26
C VAL A 49 2.59 15.47 -18.04
N VAL A 50 1.48 15.31 -17.33
CA VAL A 50 1.46 14.55 -16.07
C VAL A 50 1.74 13.07 -16.34
N GLY A 51 1.14 12.50 -17.39
CA GLY A 51 1.33 11.11 -17.80
C GLY A 51 2.79 10.73 -18.03
N PRO A 52 3.53 11.41 -18.93
CA PRO A 52 4.94 11.10 -19.19
C PRO A 52 5.85 11.27 -17.98
N ILE A 53 5.64 12.33 -17.19
CA ILE A 53 6.42 12.57 -15.97
C ILE A 53 6.20 11.43 -14.97
N MET A 54 4.93 11.08 -14.73
CA MET A 54 4.58 10.00 -13.81
C MET A 54 5.10 8.66 -14.32
N HIS A 55 4.98 8.37 -15.61
CA HIS A 55 5.51 7.15 -16.20
C HIS A 55 7.04 7.02 -16.02
N GLY A 56 7.78 8.13 -16.16
CA GLY A 56 9.22 8.15 -15.87
C GLY A 56 9.54 7.83 -14.42
N LEU A 57 8.79 8.40 -13.47
CA LEU A 57 8.92 8.10 -12.04
C LEU A 57 8.54 6.65 -11.72
N GLU A 58 7.45 6.14 -12.29
CA GLU A 58 7.02 4.75 -12.16
C GLU A 58 8.11 3.79 -12.66
N SER A 59 8.70 4.07 -13.82
CA SER A 59 9.79 3.27 -14.39
C SER A 59 11.02 3.21 -13.49
N LEU A 60 11.40 4.33 -12.87
CA LEU A 60 12.50 4.38 -11.90
C LEU A 60 12.19 3.56 -10.65
N VAL A 61 10.99 3.71 -10.10
CA VAL A 61 10.56 2.97 -8.91
C VAL A 61 10.46 1.47 -9.21
N PHE A 62 9.93 1.09 -10.37
CA PHE A 62 9.85 -0.31 -10.79
C PHE A 62 11.23 -0.92 -10.99
N GLY A 63 12.14 -0.21 -11.68
CA GLY A 63 13.52 -0.66 -11.81
C GLY A 63 14.21 -0.85 -10.46
N ALA A 64 13.97 0.07 -9.51
CA ALA A 64 14.49 -0.07 -8.15
C ALA A 64 13.93 -1.32 -7.47
N VAL A 65 12.60 -1.51 -7.43
CA VAL A 65 11.98 -2.68 -6.79
C VAL A 65 12.42 -3.98 -7.46
N GLN A 66 12.50 -4.03 -8.80
CA GLN A 66 12.99 -5.18 -9.54
C GLN A 66 14.44 -5.51 -9.17
N SER A 67 15.32 -4.52 -9.10
CA SER A 67 16.70 -4.78 -8.67
C SER A 67 16.77 -5.32 -7.25
N PHE A 68 15.97 -4.81 -6.31
CA PHE A 68 15.87 -5.40 -4.98
C PHE A 68 15.33 -6.82 -4.98
N LEU A 69 14.33 -7.15 -5.80
CA LEU A 69 13.80 -8.51 -5.92
C LEU A 69 14.87 -9.53 -6.36
N THR A 70 15.91 -9.10 -7.09
CA THR A 70 17.04 -9.98 -7.46
C THR A 70 18.01 -10.29 -6.32
N ILE A 71 17.94 -9.57 -5.20
CA ILE A 71 18.83 -9.73 -4.05
C ILE A 71 18.07 -10.51 -2.96
N PRO A 72 18.29 -11.83 -2.80
CA PRO A 72 17.55 -12.62 -1.83
C PRO A 72 17.73 -12.09 -0.40
N ILE A 73 16.70 -12.24 0.43
CA ILE A 73 16.67 -11.79 1.84
C ILE A 73 16.68 -10.26 1.97
N ILE A 74 17.75 -9.59 1.52
CA ILE A 74 17.93 -8.13 1.67
C ILE A 74 16.86 -7.38 0.87
N GLY A 75 16.58 -7.82 -0.35
CA GLY A 75 15.50 -7.27 -1.16
C GLY A 75 14.14 -7.38 -0.49
N GLY A 76 13.81 -8.58 -0.02
CA GLY A 76 12.59 -8.84 0.74
C GLY A 76 12.48 -8.03 2.03
N LEU A 77 13.60 -7.85 2.74
CA LEU A 77 13.69 -7.05 3.97
C LEU A 77 13.36 -5.59 3.69
N ILE A 78 13.99 -5.00 2.66
CA ILE A 78 13.81 -3.59 2.30
C ILE A 78 12.39 -3.36 1.79
N ILE A 79 11.92 -4.17 0.84
CA ILE A 79 10.58 -4.03 0.25
C ILE A 79 9.52 -4.23 1.34
N GLY A 80 9.60 -5.30 2.14
CA GLY A 80 8.65 -5.60 3.20
C GLY A 80 8.63 -4.55 4.31
N GLY A 81 9.79 -3.97 4.63
CA GLY A 81 9.90 -2.93 5.65
C GLY A 81 9.40 -1.56 5.21
N LEU A 82 9.61 -1.20 3.94
CA LEU A 82 9.23 0.11 3.41
C LEU A 82 7.81 0.14 2.84
N GLN A 83 7.21 -1.00 2.49
CA GLN A 83 5.91 -1.04 1.82
C GLN A 83 4.85 -0.22 2.57
N GLN A 84 4.76 -0.34 3.89
CA GLN A 84 3.72 0.35 4.66
C GLN A 84 4.01 1.85 4.85
N VAL A 85 5.27 2.27 4.69
CA VAL A 85 5.62 3.69 4.57
C VAL A 85 5.08 4.24 3.26
N ILE A 86 5.22 3.49 2.16
CA ILE A 86 4.71 3.87 0.84
C ILE A 86 3.17 3.93 0.84
N VAL A 87 2.51 3.04 1.57
CA VAL A 87 1.04 3.03 1.73
C VAL A 87 0.54 4.34 2.33
N ILE A 88 1.23 4.91 3.33
CA ILE A 88 0.85 6.19 3.95
C ILE A 88 0.80 7.33 2.94
N PHE A 89 1.68 7.32 1.94
CA PHE A 89 1.71 8.34 0.88
C PHE A 89 0.71 8.06 -0.25
N GLY A 90 -0.02 6.94 -0.23
CA GLY A 90 -1.03 6.60 -1.25
C GLY A 90 -0.46 6.23 -2.62
N VAL A 91 0.87 6.17 -2.76
CA VAL A 91 1.51 5.88 -4.05
C VAL A 91 1.63 4.38 -4.33
N HIS A 92 1.29 3.53 -3.36
CA HIS A 92 1.41 2.07 -3.45
C HIS A 92 0.53 1.46 -4.57
N HIS A 93 -0.55 2.12 -4.99
CA HIS A 93 -1.38 1.69 -6.13
C HIS A 93 -0.62 1.63 -7.46
N VAL A 94 0.49 2.35 -7.58
CA VAL A 94 1.40 2.25 -8.72
C VAL A 94 1.93 0.82 -8.88
N PHE A 95 2.10 0.08 -7.78
CA PHE A 95 2.66 -1.27 -7.84
C PHE A 95 1.74 -2.31 -8.48
N SER A 96 0.46 -2.06 -8.68
CA SER A 96 -0.38 -2.99 -9.46
C SER A 96 0.12 -3.13 -10.90
N ALA A 97 0.69 -2.08 -11.49
CA ALA A 97 1.33 -2.18 -12.80
C ALA A 97 2.65 -2.98 -12.76
N LEU A 98 3.37 -2.94 -11.64
CA LEU A 98 4.55 -3.78 -11.41
C LEU A 98 4.17 -5.26 -11.32
N GLU A 99 3.12 -5.61 -10.58
CA GLU A 99 2.62 -6.99 -10.47
C GLU A 99 2.25 -7.55 -11.86
N ILE A 100 1.54 -6.77 -12.69
CA ILE A 100 1.23 -7.14 -14.09
C ILE A 100 2.52 -7.38 -14.88
N TYR A 101 3.48 -6.47 -14.76
CA TYR A 101 4.76 -6.57 -15.45
C TYR A 101 5.49 -7.87 -15.07
N LEU A 102 5.61 -8.17 -13.77
CA LEU A 102 6.26 -9.38 -13.27
C LEU A 102 5.56 -10.65 -13.77
N LEU A 103 4.23 -10.70 -13.71
CA LEU A 103 3.46 -11.84 -14.24
C LEU A 103 3.64 -12.01 -15.75
N SER A 104 3.65 -10.92 -16.52
CA SER A 104 3.80 -10.99 -17.98
C SER A 104 5.20 -11.39 -18.44
N THR A 105 6.23 -11.04 -17.68
CA THR A 105 7.64 -11.25 -18.05
C THR A 105 8.26 -12.49 -17.40
N GLN A 106 7.88 -12.79 -16.16
CA GLN A 106 8.45 -13.87 -15.35
C GLN A 106 7.45 -14.99 -15.05
N GLY A 107 6.16 -14.80 -15.36
CA GLY A 107 5.10 -15.77 -15.10
C GLY A 107 4.71 -15.91 -13.63
N SER A 108 5.30 -15.11 -12.73
CA SER A 108 5.06 -15.17 -11.28
C SER A 108 5.30 -13.81 -10.62
N ASP A 109 4.75 -13.62 -9.42
CA ASP A 109 4.77 -12.36 -8.68
C ASP A 109 5.35 -12.53 -7.26
N PRO A 110 6.68 -12.42 -7.09
CA PRO A 110 7.31 -12.45 -5.77
C PRO A 110 7.06 -11.17 -4.95
N PHE A 111 6.67 -10.07 -5.60
CA PHE A 111 6.38 -8.81 -4.90
C PHE A 111 5.13 -8.95 -4.03
N ASN A 112 4.09 -9.60 -4.55
CA ASN A 112 2.83 -9.86 -3.82
C ASN A 112 3.05 -10.58 -2.48
N ALA A 113 3.96 -11.56 -2.46
CA ALA A 113 4.28 -12.34 -1.26
C ALA A 113 4.93 -11.46 -0.17
N ILE A 114 5.80 -10.53 -0.58
CA ILE A 114 6.50 -9.62 0.33
C ILE A 114 5.53 -8.57 0.89
N ILE A 115 4.72 -7.93 0.04
CA ILE A 115 3.78 -6.90 0.49
C ILE A 115 2.69 -7.47 1.39
N THR A 116 2.30 -8.74 1.16
CA THR A 116 1.42 -9.49 2.06
C THR A 116 1.98 -9.54 3.48
N CYS A 117 3.27 -9.85 3.62
CA CYS A 117 3.93 -9.89 4.92
C CYS A 117 3.90 -8.52 5.62
N ALA A 118 4.13 -7.44 4.86
CA ALA A 118 4.04 -6.09 5.38
C ALA A 118 2.62 -5.75 5.88
N THR A 119 1.59 -6.19 5.15
CA THR A 119 0.18 -5.96 5.49
C THR A 119 -0.22 -6.69 6.76
N ILE A 120 0.05 -8.00 6.86
CA ILE A 120 -0.33 -8.78 8.04
C ILE A 120 0.46 -8.34 9.29
N ALA A 121 1.71 -7.88 9.13
CA ALA A 121 2.51 -7.36 10.24
C ALA A 121 1.91 -6.07 10.84
N GLN A 122 1.35 -5.17 10.02
CA GLN A 122 0.61 -4.01 10.52
C GLN A 122 -0.67 -4.43 11.23
N GLY A 123 -1.38 -5.43 10.71
CA GLY A 123 -2.51 -6.05 11.41
C GLY A 123 -2.12 -6.62 12.77
N GLY A 124 -0.97 -7.31 12.86
CA GLY A 124 -0.43 -7.82 14.11
C GLY A 124 -0.08 -6.73 15.11
N ALA A 125 0.60 -5.67 14.68
CA ALA A 125 0.90 -4.51 15.53
C ALA A 125 -0.39 -3.83 16.04
N ALA A 126 -1.37 -3.62 15.16
CA ALA A 126 -2.65 -3.01 15.52
C ALA A 126 -3.46 -3.89 16.49
N LEU A 127 -3.44 -5.21 16.30
CA LEU A 127 -4.06 -6.15 17.22
C LEU A 127 -3.40 -6.12 18.60
N ALA A 128 -2.06 -6.05 18.66
CA ALA A 128 -1.33 -5.93 19.92
C ALA A 128 -1.73 -4.67 20.69
N VAL A 129 -1.84 -3.52 20.02
CA VAL A 129 -2.35 -2.28 20.62
C VAL A 129 -3.79 -2.47 21.11
N SER A 130 -4.65 -3.05 20.28
CA SER A 130 -6.05 -3.32 20.60
C SER A 130 -6.18 -4.12 21.89
N LEU A 131 -5.42 -5.22 22.02
CA LEU A 131 -5.45 -6.08 23.21
C LEU A 131 -4.88 -5.41 24.46
N LYS A 132 -3.95 -4.47 24.30
CA LYS A 132 -3.36 -3.72 25.42
C LYS A 132 -4.24 -2.57 25.92
N THR A 133 -5.18 -2.12 25.09
CA THR A 133 -6.11 -1.04 25.41
C THR A 133 -7.10 -1.49 26.49
N GLN A 134 -7.14 -0.77 27.62
CA GLN A 134 -8.01 -1.10 28.76
C GLN A 134 -9.45 -0.62 28.58
N ASP A 135 -9.64 0.56 27.97
CA ASP A 135 -10.98 1.10 27.71
C ASP A 135 -11.73 0.18 26.72
N PRO A 136 -12.89 -0.38 27.12
CA PRO A 136 -13.59 -1.38 26.32
C PRO A 136 -14.18 -0.80 25.03
N ARG A 137 -14.57 0.48 25.01
CA ARG A 137 -15.09 1.16 23.81
C ARG A 137 -13.96 1.40 22.83
N LYS A 138 -12.84 1.93 23.31
CA LYS A 138 -11.64 2.19 22.50
C LYS A 138 -11.05 0.90 21.95
N ARG A 139 -10.99 -0.16 22.77
CA ARG A 139 -10.58 -1.50 22.34
C ARG A 139 -11.48 -2.05 21.23
N ALA A 140 -12.81 -1.95 21.37
CA ALA A 140 -13.74 -2.42 20.35
C ALA A 140 -13.53 -1.69 19.01
N LEU A 141 -13.33 -0.37 19.05
CA LEU A 141 -12.99 0.42 17.87
C LEU A 141 -11.68 -0.05 17.23
N TYR A 142 -10.63 -0.24 18.02
CA TYR A 142 -9.33 -0.68 17.50
C TYR A 142 -9.37 -2.09 16.89
N ILE A 143 -10.10 -3.02 17.51
CA ILE A 143 -10.31 -4.35 16.92
C ILE A 143 -11.02 -4.22 15.57
N SER A 144 -12.08 -3.41 15.49
CA SER A 144 -12.83 -3.21 14.24
C SER A 144 -11.97 -2.58 13.13
N SER A 145 -11.05 -1.68 13.47
CA SER A 145 -10.09 -1.09 12.53
C SER A 145 -8.94 -2.03 12.17
N THR A 146 -8.67 -3.06 12.96
CA THR A 146 -7.61 -4.04 12.69
C THR A 146 -8.07 -5.13 11.72
N VAL A 147 -9.33 -5.58 11.81
CA VAL A 147 -9.87 -6.68 10.98
C VAL A 147 -9.62 -6.49 9.47
N PRO A 148 -9.83 -5.30 8.89
CA PRO A 148 -9.57 -5.07 7.47
C PRO A 148 -8.13 -5.40 7.03
N ALA A 149 -7.13 -5.26 7.92
CA ALA A 149 -5.74 -5.56 7.58
C ALA A 149 -5.52 -7.04 7.25
N PHE A 150 -6.27 -7.95 7.88
CA PHE A 150 -6.24 -9.38 7.55
C PHE A 150 -6.91 -9.72 6.21
N LEU A 151 -7.68 -8.78 5.68
CA LEU A 151 -8.31 -8.86 4.36
C LEU A 151 -7.53 -8.06 3.30
N GLY A 152 -6.31 -7.63 3.62
CA GLY A 152 -5.45 -6.89 2.70
C GLY A 152 -5.63 -5.38 2.68
N ILE A 153 -6.47 -4.82 3.56
CA ILE A 153 -6.76 -3.37 3.66
C ILE A 153 -6.15 -2.82 4.94
N THR A 154 -4.95 -2.21 4.85
CA THR A 154 -4.22 -1.74 6.05
C THR A 154 -4.58 -0.35 6.52
N GLU A 155 -5.26 0.45 5.71
CA GLU A 155 -5.52 1.87 5.97
C GLU A 155 -6.25 2.10 7.29
N PRO A 156 -7.32 1.34 7.64
CA PRO A 156 -7.99 1.52 8.93
C PRO A 156 -7.07 1.23 10.12
N ALA A 157 -6.20 0.22 10.01
CA ALA A 157 -5.26 -0.15 11.07
C ALA A 157 -4.12 0.87 11.21
N ILE A 158 -3.58 1.34 10.08
CA ILE A 158 -2.49 2.32 10.05
C ILE A 158 -2.97 3.66 10.56
N PHE A 159 -3.98 4.26 9.92
CA PHE A 159 -4.42 5.61 10.25
C PHE A 159 -5.25 5.65 11.54
N GLY A 160 -6.00 4.58 11.85
CA GLY A 160 -6.79 4.51 13.07
C GLY A 160 -5.99 4.23 14.34
N ILE A 161 -4.84 3.53 14.22
CA ILE A 161 -4.11 2.99 15.38
C ILE A 161 -2.60 3.23 15.25
N ASN A 162 -1.95 2.52 14.32
CA ASN A 162 -0.50 2.34 14.38
C ASN A 162 0.29 3.62 14.15
N LEU A 163 -0.10 4.41 13.14
CA LEU A 163 0.60 5.63 12.76
C LEU A 163 0.42 6.71 13.83
N ARG A 164 -0.77 6.81 14.42
CA ARG A 164 -1.04 7.76 15.52
C ARG A 164 -0.11 7.53 16.72
N LEU A 165 0.25 6.27 16.97
CA LEU A 165 1.12 5.88 18.08
C LEU A 165 2.60 5.76 17.68
N MET A 166 2.92 5.86 16.38
CA MET A 166 4.23 5.76 15.73
C MET A 166 5.03 4.48 16.00
N LYS A 167 5.24 4.09 17.26
CA LYS A 167 5.99 2.88 17.64
C LYS A 167 5.34 1.60 17.09
N PRO A 168 4.02 1.37 17.22
CA PRO A 168 3.38 0.19 16.62
C PRO A 168 3.52 0.15 15.10
N PHE A 169 3.47 1.32 14.43
CA PHE A 169 3.71 1.39 12.99
C PHE A 169 5.12 0.92 12.61
N MET A 170 6.14 1.42 13.32
CA MET A 170 7.53 1.00 13.10
C MET A 170 7.74 -0.50 13.38
N PHE A 171 7.13 -1.04 14.44
CA PHE A 171 7.18 -2.47 14.74
C PHE A 171 6.48 -3.33 13.69
N GLY A 172 5.35 -2.85 13.15
CA GLY A 172 4.71 -3.46 11.99
C GLY A 172 5.61 -3.46 10.76
N CYS A 173 6.36 -2.38 10.50
CA CYS A 173 7.35 -2.35 9.42
C CYS A 173 8.49 -3.35 9.64
N VAL A 174 8.98 -3.50 10.88
CA VAL A 174 9.99 -4.52 11.22
C VAL A 174 9.44 -5.94 11.01
N GLY A 175 8.17 -6.20 11.37
CA GLY A 175 7.51 -7.46 11.06
C GLY A 175 7.38 -7.71 9.56
N GLY A 176 7.02 -6.68 8.79
CA GLY A 176 6.99 -6.74 7.33
C GLY A 176 8.36 -7.04 6.71
N ALA A 177 9.42 -6.44 7.24
CA ALA A 177 10.79 -6.69 6.83
C ALA A 177 11.22 -8.13 7.13
N ALA A 178 10.91 -8.65 8.33
CA ALA A 178 11.22 -10.02 8.71
C ALA A 178 10.47 -11.04 7.82
N GLY A 179 9.16 -10.88 7.64
CA GLY A 179 8.37 -11.76 6.77
C GLY A 179 8.80 -11.66 5.31
N GLY A 180 9.05 -10.45 4.81
CA GLY A 180 9.54 -10.21 3.45
C GLY A 180 10.90 -10.86 3.19
N ALA A 181 11.83 -10.79 4.15
CA ALA A 181 13.12 -11.45 4.06
C ALA A 181 12.98 -12.98 3.93
N VAL A 182 12.13 -13.60 4.75
CA VAL A 182 11.88 -15.05 4.69
C VAL A 182 11.11 -15.43 3.42
N SER A 183 10.15 -14.62 2.98
CA SER A 183 9.44 -14.80 1.72
C SER A 183 10.39 -14.82 0.53
N SER A 184 11.30 -13.86 0.48
CA SER A 184 12.33 -13.77 -0.56
C SER A 184 13.33 -14.94 -0.48
N PHE A 185 13.72 -15.37 0.73
CA PHE A 185 14.58 -16.54 0.93
C PHE A 185 13.96 -17.84 0.42
N LEU A 186 12.67 -18.04 0.70
CA LEU A 186 11.91 -19.23 0.28
C LEU A 186 11.52 -19.18 -1.20
N GLY A 187 11.75 -18.06 -1.90
CA GLY A 187 11.38 -17.90 -3.31
C GLY A 187 9.87 -17.88 -3.54
N LEU A 188 9.09 -17.44 -2.54
CA LEU A 188 7.63 -17.38 -2.65
C LEU A 188 7.22 -16.38 -3.74
N ALA A 189 6.39 -16.85 -4.67
CA ALA A 189 5.85 -16.01 -5.73
C ALA A 189 4.39 -16.39 -6.03
N GLY A 190 3.53 -15.38 -6.10
CA GLY A 190 2.13 -15.54 -6.44
C GLY A 190 1.95 -15.94 -7.91
N THR A 191 0.91 -16.72 -8.20
CA THR A 191 0.59 -17.16 -9.57
C THR A 191 -0.29 -16.19 -10.34
N GLY A 192 -0.59 -15.01 -9.79
CA GLY A 192 -1.49 -14.03 -10.38
C GLY A 192 -1.61 -12.78 -9.52
N MET A 193 -2.47 -11.86 -9.96
CA MET A 193 -2.82 -10.67 -9.20
C MET A 193 -3.99 -10.98 -8.25
N GLY A 194 -3.91 -10.51 -7.01
CA GLY A 194 -4.99 -10.70 -6.05
C GLY A 194 -4.82 -9.92 -4.76
N ILE A 195 -5.89 -9.91 -3.97
CA ILE A 195 -5.92 -9.28 -2.65
C ILE A 195 -4.95 -10.01 -1.72
N THR A 196 -4.24 -9.28 -0.86
CA THR A 196 -3.18 -9.82 0.01
C THR A 196 -3.73 -10.54 1.25
N VAL A 197 -2.85 -11.21 2.01
CA VAL A 197 -3.14 -11.87 3.30
C VAL A 197 -4.11 -13.05 3.19
N LEU A 198 -5.30 -13.02 3.82
CA LEU A 198 -6.17 -14.20 3.85
C LEU A 198 -6.72 -14.55 2.45
N PRO A 199 -7.31 -13.60 1.69
CA PRO A 199 -7.67 -13.85 0.30
C PRO A 199 -6.49 -14.27 -0.59
N GLY A 200 -5.29 -13.77 -0.28
CA GLY A 200 -4.07 -13.99 -1.07
C GLY A 200 -3.59 -15.44 -1.08
N MET A 201 -4.02 -16.26 -0.12
CA MET A 201 -3.70 -17.70 -0.07
C MET A 201 -4.02 -18.43 -1.37
N LEU A 202 -5.06 -18.01 -2.09
CA LEU A 202 -5.48 -18.62 -3.35
C LEU A 202 -4.40 -18.53 -4.45
N LEU A 203 -3.49 -17.55 -4.37
CA LEU A 203 -2.39 -17.37 -5.31
C LEU A 203 -1.21 -18.34 -5.09
N TYR A 204 -1.25 -19.16 -4.03
CA TYR A 204 -0.14 -20.04 -3.61
C TYR A 204 -0.56 -21.52 -3.53
N MET A 205 -1.67 -21.89 -4.17
CA MET A 205 -2.19 -23.26 -4.22
C MET A 205 -1.33 -24.24 -5.03
N ASN A 206 -0.31 -23.74 -5.73
CA ASN A 206 0.67 -24.53 -6.49
C ASN A 206 1.77 -25.19 -5.62
N GLY A 207 1.41 -25.62 -4.40
CA GLY A 207 2.34 -26.25 -3.44
C GLY A 207 3.08 -25.29 -2.50
N GLN A 208 2.89 -23.97 -2.65
CA GLN A 208 3.55 -22.95 -1.83
C GLN A 208 2.76 -22.55 -0.56
N ILE A 209 1.51 -23.01 -0.43
CA ILE A 209 0.59 -22.55 0.63
C ILE A 209 1.16 -22.68 2.05
N VAL A 210 1.91 -23.74 2.34
CA VAL A 210 2.53 -23.94 3.67
C VAL A 210 3.57 -22.87 3.94
N GLN A 211 4.44 -22.59 2.97
CA GLN A 211 5.45 -21.53 3.07
C GLN A 211 4.77 -20.16 3.21
N TYR A 212 3.71 -19.92 2.45
CA TYR A 212 2.93 -18.68 2.52
C TYR A 212 2.35 -18.44 3.92
N ILE A 213 1.77 -19.46 4.54
CA ILE A 213 1.25 -19.39 5.91
C ILE A 213 2.39 -19.09 6.89
N ILE A 214 3.54 -19.76 6.75
CA ILE A 214 4.70 -19.56 7.63
C ILE A 214 5.21 -18.12 7.57
N VAL A 215 5.40 -17.54 6.37
CA VAL A 215 5.92 -16.16 6.27
C VAL A 215 4.95 -15.13 6.83
N ASN A 216 3.64 -15.34 6.62
CA ASN A 216 2.60 -14.51 7.21
C ASN A 216 2.60 -14.59 8.75
N LEU A 217 2.72 -15.81 9.29
CA LEU A 217 2.80 -16.03 10.74
C LEU A 217 4.06 -15.36 11.33
N ILE A 218 5.21 -15.45 10.66
CA ILE A 218 6.43 -14.77 11.10
C ILE A 218 6.24 -13.26 11.10
N ALA A 219 5.72 -12.69 10.02
CA ALA A 219 5.51 -11.25 9.89
C ALA A 219 4.55 -10.72 10.97
N PHE A 220 3.43 -11.43 11.14
CA PHE A 220 2.45 -11.14 12.19
C PHE A 220 3.06 -11.26 13.58
N ALA A 221 3.76 -12.36 13.87
CA ALA A 221 4.32 -12.63 15.19
C ALA A 221 5.37 -11.59 15.58
N VAL A 222 6.24 -11.18 14.64
CA VAL A 222 7.25 -10.14 14.89
C VAL A 222 6.58 -8.79 15.14
N GLY A 223 5.65 -8.37 14.28
CA GLY A 223 4.93 -7.10 14.45
C GLY A 223 4.11 -7.06 15.74
N PHE A 224 3.42 -8.16 16.05
CA PHE A 224 2.62 -8.33 17.27
C PHE A 224 3.52 -8.34 18.51
N ALA A 225 4.56 -9.19 18.55
CA ALA A 225 5.38 -9.38 19.75
C ALA A 225 6.19 -8.12 20.10
N LEU A 226 6.80 -7.48 19.11
CA LEU A 226 7.52 -6.21 19.33
C LEU A 226 6.58 -5.14 19.88
N THR A 227 5.38 -5.03 19.32
CA THR A 227 4.38 -4.09 19.83
C THR A 227 3.93 -4.48 21.22
N TYR A 228 3.50 -5.72 21.45
CA TYR A 228 2.95 -6.14 22.73
C TYR A 228 3.94 -5.97 23.89
N VAL A 229 5.22 -6.30 23.67
CA VAL A 229 6.28 -6.26 24.69
C VAL A 229 6.86 -4.84 24.86
N LEU A 230 7.23 -4.16 23.77
CA LEU A 230 8.01 -2.92 23.84
C LEU A 230 7.15 -1.66 23.86
N PHE A 231 5.96 -1.69 23.26
CA PHE A 231 5.06 -0.53 23.30
C PHE A 231 4.41 -0.47 24.67
N LYS A 232 4.76 0.55 25.47
CA LYS A 232 4.01 0.89 26.68
C LYS A 232 2.80 1.72 26.27
N HIS A 233 1.61 1.25 26.61
CA HIS A 233 0.40 2.04 26.42
C HIS A 233 0.36 3.01 27.60
N ASP A 234 0.55 4.29 27.32
CA ASP A 234 0.51 5.34 28.35
C ASP A 234 -0.95 5.75 28.71
N GLU A 235 -1.95 4.99 28.22
CA GLU A 235 -3.38 5.11 28.56
C GLU A 235 -3.99 3.76 28.96
#